data_AF-A0A660NY86-F1
#
_entry.id   AF-A0A660NY86-F1
#
_cell.length_a   1.000
_cell.length_b   1.000
_cell.length_c   1.000
_cell.angle_alpha   90.00
_cell.angle_beta   90.00
_cell.angle_gamma   90.00
#
_symmetry.space_group_name_H-M   'P 1'
#
loop_
_entity.id
_entity.type
_entity.pdbx_description
1 polymer ?
#
loop_
_entity_poly.entity_id
_entity_poly.type
_entity_poly.pdbx_seq_one_letter_code
_entity_poly.pdbx_strand_id
1 'polypeptide(L)'
;MKRTFLSFIILFSLVALFVSCSSESEKIDQPKVNPSEFTLKSNLTLSTFSNLSDDIEKQFAKTRSTDNFLTEEEAKVLLRPVLEDGKNIQKKVLNTISKDSPEYQQYSKMSEQELIILSMISVTNKQSTKTRTISNLSTGDIIGCIGAALGIPGGALGLRTGSLVTAKTGLQILKSVAARYAFGYISLAIATYQFGKCIYDIAK
;
A
#
# COMPACT_ATOMS: atom_id res chain seq x y z
N MET A 1 65.90 9.37 32.62
CA MET A 1 65.00 10.36 31.99
C MET A 1 64.67 9.89 30.57
N LYS A 2 63.37 9.73 30.25
CA LYS A 2 62.69 10.00 28.94
C LYS A 2 63.51 9.69 27.67
N ARG A 3 63.14 8.83 26.71
CA ARG A 3 61.82 8.53 26.11
C ARG A 3 62.04 7.37 25.11
N THR A 4 61.32 6.27 25.26
CA THR A 4 61.12 5.25 24.22
C THR A 4 59.96 5.71 23.33
N PHE A 5 60.25 6.19 22.12
CA PHE A 5 59.22 6.63 21.18
C PHE A 5 59.75 6.59 19.74
N LEU A 6 60.04 5.39 19.20
CA LEU A 6 60.29 5.17 17.77
C LEU A 6 60.57 3.68 17.53
N SER A 7 59.52 2.84 17.55
CA SER A 7 59.64 1.46 17.02
C SER A 7 58.28 0.83 16.71
N PHE A 8 57.41 1.55 15.99
CA PHE A 8 56.09 1.03 15.56
C PHE A 8 55.70 1.46 14.14
N ILE A 9 56.66 1.57 13.22
CA ILE A 9 56.39 1.90 11.80
C ILE A 9 57.10 0.91 10.87
N ILE A 10 56.94 -0.40 11.05
CA ILE A 10 57.21 -1.39 9.97
C ILE A 10 56.33 -2.63 10.19
N LEU A 11 55.00 -2.49 10.05
CA LEU A 11 54.11 -3.65 9.86
C LEU A 11 52.80 -3.25 9.18
N PHE A 12 52.89 -2.52 8.07
CA PHE A 12 51.72 -2.17 7.27
C PHE A 12 52.08 -2.17 5.78
N SER A 13 52.51 -3.31 5.26
CA SER A 13 52.60 -3.54 3.82
C SER A 13 52.38 -5.02 3.54
N LEU A 14 51.67 -5.29 2.44
CA LEU A 14 51.23 -6.58 1.91
C LEU A 14 49.85 -7.10 2.37
N VAL A 15 48.79 -6.36 2.05
CA VAL A 15 47.55 -6.97 1.47
C VAL A 15 46.97 -6.02 0.41
N ALA A 16 47.58 -6.04 -0.77
CA ALA A 16 46.92 -5.77 -2.05
C ALA A 16 47.34 -6.96 -2.92
N LEU A 17 46.45 -7.80 -3.46
CA LEU A 17 45.79 -7.56 -4.74
C LEU A 17 44.75 -8.69 -4.95
N PHE A 18 43.47 -8.41 -4.74
CA PHE A 18 42.36 -9.12 -5.41
C PHE A 18 41.18 -8.15 -5.54
N VAL A 19 41.38 -7.07 -6.31
CA VAL A 19 40.26 -6.30 -6.86
C VAL A 19 39.77 -7.07 -8.08
N SER A 20 38.83 -7.98 -7.86
CA SER A 20 38.04 -8.55 -8.94
C SER A 20 37.15 -7.43 -9.48
N CYS A 21 37.40 -7.04 -10.72
CA CYS A 21 36.60 -6.07 -11.47
C CYS A 21 35.28 -6.74 -11.84
N SER A 22 34.32 -6.77 -10.92
CA SER A 22 32.92 -6.99 -11.27
C SER A 22 32.39 -5.63 -11.68
N SER A 23 32.08 -5.45 -12.96
CA SER A 23 31.48 -4.24 -13.51
C SER A 23 30.32 -3.79 -12.62
N GLU A 24 30.55 -2.76 -11.81
CA GLU A 24 29.48 -1.99 -11.18
C GLU A 24 28.73 -1.33 -12.33
N SER A 25 27.61 -1.93 -12.72
CA SER A 25 26.56 -1.15 -13.36
C SER A 25 26.25 -0.01 -12.39
N GLU A 26 26.64 1.20 -12.73
CA GLU A 26 26.21 2.42 -12.05
C GLU A 26 24.71 2.30 -11.85
N LYS A 27 24.28 2.03 -10.60
CA LYS A 27 22.90 2.28 -10.21
C LYS A 27 22.78 3.79 -10.29
N ILE A 28 22.23 4.28 -11.40
CA ILE A 28 21.76 5.65 -11.52
C ILE A 28 20.81 5.84 -10.32
N ASP A 29 21.30 6.46 -9.26
CA ASP A 29 20.54 6.74 -8.05
C ASP A 29 19.53 7.79 -8.48
N GLN A 30 18.32 7.33 -8.83
CA GLN A 30 17.27 8.25 -9.26
C GLN A 30 17.04 9.24 -8.12
N PRO A 31 16.87 10.54 -8.43
CA PRO A 31 16.69 11.55 -7.40
C PRO A 31 15.52 11.15 -6.50
N LYS A 32 15.83 10.94 -5.22
CA LYS A 32 14.85 10.51 -4.21
C LYS A 32 13.75 11.56 -4.11
N VAL A 33 12.51 11.13 -4.32
CA VAL A 33 11.34 12.03 -4.32
C VAL A 33 10.85 12.26 -2.89
N ASN A 34 10.37 13.47 -2.59
CA ASN A 34 9.73 13.76 -1.32
C ASN A 34 8.46 12.88 -1.17
N PRO A 35 8.22 12.22 -0.03
CA PRO A 35 7.00 11.42 0.18
C PRO A 35 5.68 12.19 -0.06
N SER A 36 5.70 13.52 0.08
CA SER A 36 4.55 14.39 -0.19
C SER A 36 4.28 14.60 -1.69
N GLU A 37 5.24 14.25 -2.56
CA GLU A 37 5.16 14.41 -4.02
C GLU A 37 4.98 13.05 -4.73
N PHE A 38 5.35 11.95 -4.05
CA PHE A 38 5.13 10.61 -4.60
C PHE A 38 3.65 10.22 -4.54
N THR A 39 2.99 10.19 -5.70
CA THR A 39 1.58 9.77 -5.81
C THR A 39 1.46 8.24 -5.80
N LEU A 40 0.62 7.71 -4.92
CA LEU A 40 0.33 6.27 -4.87
C LEU A 40 -0.52 5.86 -6.07
N LYS A 41 -0.24 4.72 -6.70
CA LYS A 41 -1.02 4.25 -7.85
C LYS A 41 -1.24 2.75 -7.78
N SER A 42 -2.50 2.35 -7.61
CA SER A 42 -2.92 0.96 -7.74
C SER A 42 -2.87 0.49 -9.18
N ASN A 43 -2.43 -0.75 -9.38
CA ASN A 43 -2.57 -1.43 -10.67
C ASN A 43 -3.99 -1.98 -10.86
N LEU A 44 -4.77 -2.14 -9.78
CA LEU A 44 -6.15 -2.62 -9.83
C LEU A 44 -7.10 -1.56 -10.39
N THR A 45 -8.30 -1.99 -10.79
CA THR A 45 -9.35 -1.12 -11.34
C THR A 45 -10.52 -1.08 -10.38
N LEU A 46 -11.39 -0.06 -10.50
CA LEU A 46 -12.64 -0.02 -9.74
C LEU A 46 -13.53 -1.25 -10.05
N SER A 47 -13.52 -1.75 -11.29
CA SER A 47 -14.18 -3.01 -11.64
C SER A 47 -13.59 -4.22 -10.93
N THR A 48 -12.29 -4.23 -10.60
CA THR A 48 -11.69 -5.30 -9.80
C THR A 48 -12.33 -5.34 -8.42
N PHE A 49 -12.53 -4.18 -7.78
CA PHE A 49 -13.18 -4.10 -6.48
C PHE A 49 -14.67 -4.45 -6.54
N SER A 50 -15.38 -4.05 -7.60
CA SER A 50 -16.78 -4.47 -7.84
C SER A 50 -16.92 -5.98 -8.06
N ASN A 51 -16.02 -6.61 -8.81
CA ASN A 51 -16.07 -8.07 -9.01
C ASN A 51 -15.72 -8.82 -7.72
N LEU A 52 -14.75 -8.29 -6.96
CA LEU A 52 -14.35 -8.89 -5.69
C LEU A 52 -15.47 -8.77 -4.64
N SER A 53 -16.30 -7.71 -4.67
CA SER A 53 -17.49 -7.66 -3.82
C SER A 53 -18.48 -8.77 -4.14
N ASP A 54 -18.71 -9.10 -5.41
CA ASP A 54 -19.59 -10.21 -5.79
C ASP A 54 -19.04 -11.56 -5.30
N ASP A 55 -17.73 -11.76 -5.40
CA ASP A 55 -17.08 -13.00 -4.95
C ASP A 55 -17.11 -13.17 -3.43
N ILE A 56 -16.99 -12.06 -2.69
CA ILE A 56 -17.15 -12.05 -1.23
C ILE A 56 -18.61 -12.28 -0.84
N GLU A 57 -19.57 -11.66 -1.54
CA GLU A 57 -21.01 -11.85 -1.30
C GLU A 57 -21.44 -13.30 -1.51
N LYS A 58 -20.89 -13.99 -2.52
CA LYS A 58 -21.14 -15.42 -2.74
C LYS A 58 -20.75 -16.27 -1.54
N GLN A 59 -19.74 -15.87 -0.76
CA GLN A 59 -19.39 -16.59 0.47
C GLN A 59 -20.39 -16.27 1.59
N PHE A 60 -20.82 -15.01 1.72
CA PHE A 60 -21.88 -14.60 2.66
C PHE A 60 -23.29 -15.12 2.29
N ALA A 61 -23.51 -15.57 1.05
CA ALA A 61 -24.76 -16.22 0.67
C ALA A 61 -24.80 -17.70 1.09
N LYS A 62 -23.63 -18.35 1.17
CA LYS A 62 -23.48 -19.75 1.59
C LYS A 62 -23.65 -19.94 3.11
N THR A 63 -23.48 -18.88 3.90
CA THR A 63 -23.60 -18.84 5.38
C THR A 63 -25.03 -18.89 5.92
N ARG A 64 -26.07 -19.09 5.09
CA ARG A 64 -27.44 -19.28 5.60
C ARG A 64 -27.65 -20.60 6.34
N SER A 65 -26.70 -21.53 6.28
CA SER A 65 -26.56 -22.62 7.27
C SER A 65 -25.61 -22.17 8.39
N THR A 66 -25.91 -22.54 9.63
CA THR A 66 -25.21 -22.12 10.86
C THR A 66 -23.71 -22.42 10.93
N ASP A 67 -23.14 -23.13 9.95
CA ASP A 67 -21.81 -23.73 10.04
C ASP A 67 -20.79 -23.22 9.00
N ASN A 68 -21.14 -22.26 8.14
CA ASN A 68 -20.32 -21.95 6.95
C ASN A 68 -19.75 -20.52 6.90
N PHE A 69 -19.34 -19.95 8.03
CA PHE A 69 -18.75 -18.61 8.10
C PHE A 69 -17.45 -18.49 7.29
N LEU A 70 -17.28 -17.36 6.59
CA LEU A 70 -16.02 -17.00 5.94
C LEU A 70 -14.89 -17.06 6.96
N THR A 71 -13.92 -17.94 6.74
CA THR A 71 -12.75 -18.06 7.61
C THR A 71 -11.70 -17.01 7.29
N GLU A 72 -10.75 -16.79 8.22
CA GLU A 72 -9.62 -15.89 8.01
C GLU A 72 -8.76 -16.27 6.78
N GLU A 73 -8.53 -17.57 6.57
CA GLU A 73 -7.76 -18.04 5.41
C GLU A 73 -8.52 -17.87 4.09
N GLU A 74 -9.83 -18.14 4.07
CA GLU A 74 -10.64 -17.89 2.87
C GLU A 74 -10.71 -16.40 2.55
N ALA A 75 -10.88 -15.55 3.56
CA ALA A 75 -10.83 -14.10 3.41
C ALA A 75 -9.46 -13.65 2.86
N LYS A 76 -8.36 -14.20 3.38
CA LYS A 76 -7.00 -13.94 2.87
C LYS A 76 -6.84 -14.35 1.41
N VAL A 77 -7.39 -15.52 1.03
CA VAL A 77 -7.36 -15.99 -0.37
C VAL A 77 -8.10 -15.04 -1.29
N LEU A 78 -9.30 -14.59 -0.90
CA LEU A 78 -10.08 -13.61 -1.66
C LEU A 78 -9.35 -12.27 -1.81
N LEU A 79 -8.70 -11.82 -0.74
CA LEU A 79 -7.98 -10.54 -0.70
C LEU A 79 -6.59 -10.58 -1.35
N ARG A 80 -6.11 -11.75 -1.79
CA ARG A 80 -4.77 -11.91 -2.39
C ARG A 80 -4.50 -10.92 -3.53
N PRO A 81 -5.40 -10.64 -4.49
CA PRO A 81 -5.15 -9.66 -5.53
C PRO A 81 -4.89 -8.25 -4.98
N VAL A 82 -5.60 -7.86 -3.91
CA VAL A 82 -5.48 -6.56 -3.25
C VAL A 82 -4.18 -6.49 -2.44
N LEU A 83 -3.84 -7.57 -1.73
CA LEU A 83 -2.59 -7.69 -0.99
C LEU A 83 -1.36 -7.57 -1.91
N GLU A 84 -1.35 -8.28 -3.02
CA GLU A 84 -0.22 -8.26 -3.97
C GLU A 84 -0.09 -6.89 -4.66
N ASP A 85 -1.20 -6.21 -4.96
CA ASP A 85 -1.15 -4.83 -5.42
C ASP A 85 -0.57 -3.89 -4.34
N GLY A 86 -0.94 -4.08 -3.08
CA GLY A 86 -0.37 -3.36 -1.93
C GLY A 86 1.15 -3.52 -1.81
N LYS A 87 1.65 -4.76 -1.90
CA LYS A 87 3.09 -5.07 -1.93
C LYS A 87 3.79 -4.37 -3.09
N ASN A 88 3.16 -4.35 -4.27
CA ASN A 88 3.72 -3.67 -5.43
C ASN A 88 3.78 -2.15 -5.24
N ILE A 89 2.76 -1.53 -4.66
CA ILE A 89 2.75 -0.11 -4.32
C ILE A 89 3.85 0.20 -3.30
N GLN A 90 3.93 -0.57 -2.21
CA GLN A 90 4.97 -0.43 -1.18
C GLN A 90 6.37 -0.51 -1.80
N LYS A 91 6.63 -1.50 -2.66
CA LYS A 91 7.92 -1.63 -3.36
C LYS A 91 8.23 -0.40 -4.21
N LYS A 92 7.25 0.15 -4.94
CA LYS A 92 7.44 1.39 -5.72
C LYS A 92 7.77 2.57 -4.81
N VAL A 93 7.08 2.71 -3.68
CA VAL A 93 7.37 3.77 -2.69
C VAL A 93 8.80 3.63 -2.18
N LEU A 94 9.17 2.47 -1.65
CA LEU A 94 10.49 2.22 -1.05
C LEU A 94 11.65 2.37 -2.04
N ASN A 95 11.41 2.12 -3.33
CA ASN A 95 12.40 2.33 -4.37
C ASN A 95 12.56 3.80 -4.78
N THR A 96 11.63 4.68 -4.40
CA THR A 96 11.59 6.07 -4.90
C THR A 96 11.84 7.11 -3.82
N ILE A 97 11.38 6.88 -2.58
CA ILE A 97 11.53 7.85 -1.49
C ILE A 97 12.85 7.68 -0.74
N SER A 98 13.30 8.71 -0.04
CA SER A 98 14.54 8.64 0.75
C SER A 98 14.44 7.64 1.91
N LYS A 99 15.44 6.77 2.05
CA LYS A 99 15.58 5.78 3.14
C LYS A 99 15.62 6.41 4.53
N ASP A 100 16.06 7.66 4.60
CA ASP A 100 16.18 8.41 5.85
C ASP A 100 14.86 9.10 6.25
N SER A 101 13.85 9.05 5.38
CA SER A 101 12.54 9.63 5.69
C SER A 101 11.77 8.78 6.72
N PRO A 102 11.02 9.41 7.65
CA PRO A 102 10.11 8.69 8.54
C PRO A 102 9.08 7.84 7.79
N GLU A 103 8.65 8.29 6.61
CA GLU A 103 7.71 7.57 5.75
C GLU A 103 8.31 6.26 5.25
N TYR A 104 9.58 6.23 4.82
CA TYR A 104 10.25 5.00 4.41
C TYR A 104 10.22 3.95 5.52
N GLN A 105 10.51 4.35 6.76
CA GLN A 105 10.50 3.43 7.91
C GLN A 105 9.12 2.89 8.24
N GLN A 106 8.06 3.65 7.94
CA GLN A 106 6.68 3.19 8.14
C GLN A 106 6.26 2.25 7.00
N TYR A 107 6.57 2.59 5.75
CA TYR A 107 6.31 1.73 4.61
C TYR A 107 7.05 0.40 4.71
N SER A 108 8.31 0.39 5.15
CA SER A 108 9.12 -0.85 5.24
C SER A 108 8.63 -1.84 6.29
N LYS A 109 7.75 -1.41 7.19
CA LYS A 109 7.23 -2.21 8.31
C LYS A 109 5.73 -2.50 8.19
N MET A 110 5.10 -2.17 7.06
CA MET A 110 3.68 -2.42 6.86
C MET A 110 3.34 -3.91 6.94
N SER A 111 2.30 -4.21 7.70
CA SER A 111 1.63 -5.50 7.77
C SER A 111 0.88 -5.82 6.48
N GLU A 112 0.53 -7.10 6.26
CA GLU A 112 -0.29 -7.51 5.11
C GLU A 112 -1.65 -6.79 5.10
N GLN A 113 -2.24 -6.56 6.28
CA GLN A 113 -3.48 -5.82 6.44
C GLN A 113 -3.35 -4.36 5.99
N GLU A 114 -2.27 -3.67 6.38
CA GLU A 114 -1.98 -2.31 5.95
C GLU A 114 -1.73 -2.24 4.43
N LEU A 115 -1.11 -3.27 3.85
CA LEU A 115 -0.89 -3.34 2.40
C LEU A 115 -2.20 -3.49 1.62
N ILE A 116 -3.18 -4.24 2.14
CA ILE A 116 -4.51 -4.33 1.54
C ILE A 116 -5.19 -2.96 1.52
N ILE A 117 -5.17 -2.25 2.66
CA ILE A 117 -5.74 -0.90 2.76
C ILE A 117 -4.98 0.06 1.84
N LEU A 118 -3.64 -0.04 1.78
CA LEU A 118 -2.81 0.77 0.88
C LEU A 118 -3.25 0.60 -0.58
N SER A 119 -3.54 -0.63 -1.03
CA SER A 119 -4.09 -0.87 -2.36
C SER A 119 -5.46 -0.20 -2.55
N MET A 120 -6.39 -0.39 -1.61
CA MET A 120 -7.73 0.22 -1.66
C MET A 120 -7.67 1.74 -1.81
N ILE A 121 -6.88 2.42 -0.97
CA ILE A 121 -6.80 3.89 -1.02
C ILE A 121 -6.07 4.40 -2.27
N SER A 122 -5.16 3.61 -2.83
CA SER A 122 -4.35 3.99 -4.00
C SER A 122 -5.12 3.93 -5.33
N VAL A 123 -6.31 3.33 -5.36
CA VAL A 123 -7.15 3.29 -6.56
C VAL A 123 -7.75 4.67 -6.90
N THR A 124 -7.84 5.57 -5.91
CA THR A 124 -8.34 6.95 -6.05
C THR A 124 -7.59 7.78 -7.09
N ASN A 125 -6.29 7.54 -7.24
CA ASN A 125 -5.42 8.25 -8.17
C ASN A 125 -5.45 7.68 -9.59
N LYS A 126 -6.21 6.60 -9.83
CA LYS A 126 -6.32 5.98 -11.14
C LYS A 126 -7.40 6.68 -11.96
N GLN A 127 -7.00 7.73 -12.66
CA GLN A 127 -7.91 8.63 -13.37
C GLN A 127 -8.56 8.05 -14.65
N SER A 128 -8.20 6.85 -15.12
CA SER A 128 -8.43 6.49 -16.54
C SER A 128 -8.85 5.06 -16.89
N THR A 129 -9.23 4.19 -15.95
CA THR A 129 -9.89 2.91 -16.31
C THR A 129 -11.39 2.99 -16.01
N LYS A 130 -12.04 3.96 -16.66
CA LYS A 130 -13.50 4.04 -16.73
C LYS A 130 -13.98 3.02 -17.76
N THR A 131 -14.47 1.86 -17.32
CA THR A 131 -15.42 1.09 -18.15
C THR A 131 -16.69 1.92 -18.33
N ARG A 132 -17.47 1.70 -19.40
CA ARG A 132 -18.69 2.48 -19.71
C ARG A 132 -19.62 2.64 -18.50
N THR A 133 -19.75 1.58 -17.70
CA THR A 133 -20.55 1.53 -16.47
C THR A 133 -19.98 2.38 -15.33
N ILE A 134 -18.66 2.51 -15.20
CA ILE A 134 -17.97 3.21 -14.07
C ILE A 134 -17.58 4.65 -14.47
N SER A 135 -18.05 5.13 -15.62
CA SER A 135 -17.61 6.41 -16.19
C SER A 135 -18.12 7.66 -15.43
N ASN A 136 -19.17 7.50 -14.62
CA ASN A 136 -19.84 8.58 -13.88
C ASN A 136 -19.26 8.88 -12.49
N LEU A 137 -18.38 8.02 -11.96
CA LEU A 137 -17.82 8.23 -10.62
C LEU A 137 -16.82 9.38 -10.62
N SER A 138 -17.03 10.35 -9.73
CA SER A 138 -16.06 11.38 -9.39
C SER A 138 -15.01 10.83 -8.41
N THR A 139 -13.84 11.48 -8.32
CA THR A 139 -12.86 11.17 -7.26
C THR A 139 -13.47 11.33 -5.87
N GLY A 140 -14.42 12.27 -5.70
CA GLY A 140 -15.14 12.46 -4.44
C GLY A 140 -15.99 11.25 -4.06
N ASP A 141 -16.66 10.62 -5.03
CA ASP A 141 -17.46 9.42 -4.80
C ASP A 141 -16.58 8.23 -4.38
N ILE A 142 -15.43 8.05 -5.06
CA ILE A 142 -14.47 6.99 -4.71
C ILE A 142 -13.95 7.19 -3.28
N ILE A 143 -13.57 8.42 -2.93
CA ILE A 143 -13.13 8.77 -1.57
C ILE A 143 -14.26 8.55 -0.55
N GLY A 144 -15.50 8.92 -0.90
CA GLY A 144 -16.68 8.69 -0.08
C GLY A 144 -16.90 7.21 0.21
N CYS A 145 -16.83 6.36 -0.83
CA CYS A 145 -16.95 4.91 -0.70
C CYS A 145 -15.81 4.30 0.14
N ILE A 146 -14.58 4.77 -0.04
CA ILE A 146 -13.45 4.37 0.81
C ILE A 146 -13.70 4.78 2.25
N GLY A 147 -14.14 6.02 2.50
CA GLY A 147 -14.45 6.50 3.83
C GLY A 147 -15.52 5.65 4.51
N ALA A 148 -16.62 5.38 3.82
CA ALA A 148 -17.69 4.52 4.32
C ALA A 148 -17.18 3.11 4.67
N ALA A 149 -16.47 2.48 3.73
CA ALA A 149 -15.90 1.15 3.92
C ALA A 149 -14.86 1.08 5.04
N LEU A 150 -14.09 2.15 5.21
CA LEU A 150 -13.03 2.27 6.22
C LEU A 150 -13.51 2.80 7.58
N GLY A 151 -14.80 3.15 7.70
CA GLY A 151 -15.37 3.76 8.90
C GLY A 151 -14.77 5.14 9.22
N ILE A 152 -14.35 5.89 8.20
CA ILE A 152 -13.85 7.26 8.29
C ILE A 152 -14.81 8.19 7.55
N PRO A 153 -15.29 9.28 8.17
CA PRO A 153 -16.04 10.30 7.45
C PRO A 153 -15.23 10.77 6.23
N GLY A 154 -15.81 10.81 5.03
CA GLY A 154 -15.05 11.13 3.80
C GLY A 154 -14.23 12.43 3.89
N GLY A 155 -14.72 13.44 4.62
CA GLY A 155 -13.98 14.68 4.90
C GLY A 155 -12.83 14.56 5.90
N ALA A 156 -12.82 13.53 6.75
CA ALA A 156 -11.78 13.25 7.75
C ALA A 156 -10.58 12.48 7.18
N LEU A 157 -10.66 11.95 5.94
CA LEU A 157 -9.52 11.39 5.22
C LEU A 157 -8.48 12.45 4.83
N GLY A 158 -8.78 13.74 5.04
CA GLY A 158 -7.89 14.86 4.67
C GLY A 158 -7.74 15.03 3.15
N LEU A 159 -8.52 14.29 2.36
CA LEU A 159 -8.52 14.34 0.91
C LEU A 159 -9.52 15.42 0.48
N ARG A 160 -9.01 16.58 0.04
CA ARG A 160 -9.85 17.54 -0.69
C ARG A 160 -10.26 16.89 -2.01
N THR A 161 -11.48 17.12 -2.46
CA THR A 161 -11.94 16.68 -3.78
C THR A 161 -10.95 17.14 -4.86
N GLY A 162 -10.28 16.17 -5.52
CA GLY A 162 -9.24 16.41 -6.52
C GLY A 162 -7.79 16.37 -6.01
N SER A 163 -7.54 16.19 -4.72
CA SER A 163 -6.19 15.92 -4.18
C SER A 163 -5.79 14.48 -4.42
N LEU A 164 -4.56 14.29 -4.91
CA LEU A 164 -3.97 12.96 -5.10
C LEU A 164 -3.56 12.35 -3.75
N VAL A 165 -3.77 11.05 -3.58
CA VAL A 165 -3.25 10.30 -2.43
C VAL A 165 -1.74 10.10 -2.60
N THR A 166 -0.93 10.85 -1.87
CA THR A 166 0.54 10.71 -1.89
C THR A 166 1.02 9.69 -0.87
N ALA A 167 2.31 9.33 -0.87
CA ALA A 167 2.86 8.42 0.13
C ALA A 167 2.66 8.93 1.57
N LYS A 168 2.82 10.24 1.77
CA LYS A 168 2.56 10.87 3.07
C LYS A 168 1.08 10.80 3.47
N THR A 169 0.17 11.15 2.56
CA THR A 169 -1.27 11.11 2.84
C THR A 169 -1.78 9.68 3.03
N GLY A 170 -1.27 8.73 2.24
CA GLY A 170 -1.59 7.31 2.38
C GLY A 170 -1.25 6.78 3.78
N LEU A 171 -0.09 7.17 4.33
CA LEU A 171 0.28 6.84 5.71
C LEU A 171 -0.63 7.49 6.76
N GLN A 172 -1.07 8.73 6.54
CA GLN A 172 -2.02 9.39 7.45
C GLN A 172 -3.35 8.64 7.48
N ILE A 173 -3.86 8.24 6.31
CA ILE A 173 -5.08 7.42 6.21
C ILE A 173 -4.87 6.08 6.92
N LEU A 174 -3.77 5.38 6.63
CA LEU A 174 -3.45 4.09 7.27
C LEU A 174 -3.45 4.20 8.80
N LYS A 175 -2.79 5.22 9.36
CA LYS A 175 -2.78 5.45 10.83
C LYS A 175 -4.17 5.68 11.41
N SER A 176 -5.06 6.34 10.67
CA SER A 176 -6.43 6.61 11.12
C SER A 176 -7.35 5.39 11.09
N VAL A 177 -7.02 4.37 10.28
CA VAL A 177 -7.80 3.13 10.15
C VAL A 177 -7.17 1.91 10.82
N ALA A 178 -5.87 1.94 11.12
CA ALA A 178 -5.11 0.76 11.53
C ALA A 178 -5.75 0.01 12.71
N ALA A 179 -6.25 0.73 13.71
CA ALA A 179 -6.92 0.14 14.87
C ALA A 179 -8.23 -0.60 14.54
N ARG A 180 -8.92 -0.21 13.45
CA ARG A 180 -10.21 -0.81 13.03
C ARG A 180 -10.03 -2.12 12.29
N TYR A 181 -8.88 -2.36 11.69
CA TYR A 181 -8.61 -3.57 10.88
C TYR A 181 -7.61 -4.51 11.54
N ALA A 182 -7.30 -4.26 12.82
CA ALA A 182 -6.60 -5.19 13.69
C ALA A 182 -7.35 -6.54 13.87
N PHE A 183 -8.64 -6.60 13.49
CA PHE A 183 -9.50 -7.78 13.61
C PHE A 183 -9.36 -8.80 12.47
N GLY A 184 -8.34 -8.72 11.62
CA GLY A 184 -8.02 -9.77 10.64
C GLY A 184 -8.59 -9.58 9.23
N TYR A 185 -8.42 -10.60 8.40
CA TYR A 185 -8.78 -10.62 6.99
C TYR A 185 -10.29 -10.60 6.75
N ILE A 186 -11.10 -11.16 7.66
CA ILE A 186 -12.56 -11.11 7.51
C ILE A 186 -13.06 -9.66 7.51
N SER A 187 -12.53 -8.83 8.42
CA SER A 187 -12.90 -7.41 8.50
C SER A 187 -12.50 -6.63 7.25
N LEU A 188 -11.34 -6.97 6.68
CA LEU A 188 -10.87 -6.39 5.41
C LEU A 188 -11.70 -6.86 4.21
N ALA A 189 -12.17 -8.11 4.22
CA ALA A 189 -13.06 -8.63 3.19
C ALA A 189 -14.41 -7.89 3.23
N ILE A 190 -14.95 -7.66 4.43
CA ILE A 190 -16.18 -6.86 4.61
C ILE A 190 -15.96 -5.42 4.10
N ALA A 191 -14.85 -4.77 4.45
CA ALA A 191 -14.54 -3.43 3.95
C ALA A 191 -14.41 -3.40 2.42
N THR A 192 -13.74 -4.40 1.84
CA THR A 192 -13.58 -4.53 0.39
C THR A 192 -14.93 -4.74 -0.31
N TYR A 193 -15.81 -5.56 0.28
CA TYR A 193 -17.18 -5.74 -0.19
C TYR A 193 -17.96 -4.43 -0.15
N GLN A 194 -17.95 -3.71 0.97
CA GLN A 194 -18.64 -2.43 1.12
C GLN A 194 -18.14 -1.39 0.12
N PHE A 195 -16.82 -1.36 -0.11
CA PHE A 195 -16.22 -0.46 -1.10
C PHE A 195 -16.69 -0.79 -2.53
N GLY A 196 -16.60 -2.06 -2.95
CA GLY A 196 -17.04 -2.51 -4.27
C GLY A 196 -18.53 -2.26 -4.51
N LYS A 197 -19.36 -2.55 -3.51
CA LYS A 197 -20.81 -2.31 -3.55
C LYS A 197 -21.15 -0.83 -3.68
N CYS A 198 -20.50 0.04 -2.89
CA CYS A 198 -20.70 1.48 -2.97
C CYS A 198 -20.37 2.03 -4.37
N ILE A 199 -19.27 1.56 -4.98
CA ILE A 199 -18.92 1.91 -6.36
C ILE A 199 -20.02 1.48 -7.32
N TYR A 200 -20.49 0.24 -7.19
CA TYR A 200 -21.53 -0.31 -8.06
C TYR A 200 -22.85 0.46 -7.95
N ASP A 201 -23.29 0.78 -6.73
CA ASP A 201 -24.56 1.47 -6.46
C ASP A 201 -24.58 2.90 -7.04
N ILE A 202 -23.43 3.59 -7.07
CA ILE A 202 -23.29 4.93 -7.67
C ILE A 202 -23.16 4.86 -9.20
N ALA A 203 -22.59 3.77 -9.72
CA ALA A 203 -22.36 3.58 -11.15
C ALA A 203 -23.64 3.23 -11.94
N LYS A 204 -24.70 2.79 -11.25
CA LYS A 204 -26.01 2.44 -11.81
C LYS A 204 -26.88 3.66 -12.04
#